data_AF-A0A4V4M5S6-F1
#
_entry.id   AF-A0A4V4M5S6-F1
#
_cell.length_a   1.000
_cell.length_b   1.000
_cell.length_c   1.000
_cell.angle_alpha   90.00
_cell.angle_beta   90.00
_cell.angle_gamma   90.00
#
_symmetry.space_group_name_H-M   'P 1'
#
loop_
_entity.id
_entity.type
_entity.pdbx_description
1 polymer ?
#
loop_
_entity_poly.entity_id
_entity_poly.type
_entity_poly.pdbx_seq_one_letter_code
_entity_poly.pdbx_strand_id
1 'polypeptide(L)'
;MLDKESEDVASLLSTLDKYKSIYLEPTHPVAFKLPKVDHSIEDQWILAKIIQSINSDINQYKVQDVEPSEDGGPGQVWQTDLKSIIALPVHSKSTFKSSTLVLGLYPDTTSFYRATVIQPPDTVANRTTYLLRFEDDDAPFQTVSPEYVISLPNSTN
;
A
#
# COMPACT_ATOMS: atom_id res chain seq x y z
N MET A 1 -38.33 -6.70 -12.36
CA MET A 1 -36.98 -6.93 -12.95
C MET A 1 -36.00 -5.83 -12.56
N LEU A 2 -36.48 -4.63 -12.20
CA LEU A 2 -35.68 -3.49 -11.71
C LEU A 2 -35.25 -3.60 -10.24
N ASP A 3 -35.93 -4.43 -9.45
CA ASP A 3 -35.73 -4.51 -7.99
C ASP A 3 -34.42 -5.23 -7.62
N LYS A 4 -34.06 -6.26 -8.38
CA LYS A 4 -32.89 -7.10 -8.10
C LYS A 4 -31.57 -6.34 -8.30
N GLU A 5 -31.45 -5.59 -9.40
CA GLU A 5 -30.26 -4.76 -9.67
C GLU A 5 -30.05 -3.67 -8.60
N SER A 6 -31.14 -3.15 -8.01
CA SER A 6 -31.04 -2.15 -6.95
C SER A 6 -30.52 -2.71 -5.62
N GLU A 7 -30.92 -3.94 -5.27
CA GLU A 7 -30.41 -4.67 -4.09
C GLU A 7 -28.93 -5.04 -4.25
N ASP A 8 -28.53 -5.49 -5.44
CA ASP A 8 -27.14 -5.82 -5.74
C ASP A 8 -26.22 -4.59 -5.62
N VAL A 9 -26.65 -3.42 -6.14
CA VAL A 9 -25.88 -2.16 -6.03
C VAL A 9 -25.80 -1.68 -4.58
N ALA A 10 -26.89 -1.72 -3.82
CA ALA A 10 -26.88 -1.32 -2.41
C ALA A 10 -25.95 -2.21 -1.57
N SER A 11 -25.93 -3.52 -1.83
CA SER A 11 -25.02 -4.46 -1.16
C SER A 11 -23.56 -4.20 -1.53
N LEU A 12 -23.27 -3.87 -2.78
CA LEU A 12 -21.92 -3.51 -3.23
C LEU A 12 -21.43 -2.20 -2.59
N LEU A 13 -22.28 -1.17 -2.52
CA LEU A 13 -21.95 0.08 -1.85
C LEU A 13 -21.69 -0.13 -0.36
N SER A 14 -22.56 -0.88 0.33
CA SER A 14 -22.36 -1.20 1.75
C SER A 14 -21.07 -2.00 2.00
N THR A 15 -20.72 -2.92 1.08
CA THR A 15 -19.47 -3.67 1.15
C THR A 15 -18.27 -2.75 0.91
N LEU A 16 -18.37 -1.82 -0.02
CA LEU A 16 -17.33 -0.83 -0.32
C LEU A 16 -17.15 0.15 0.83
N ASP A 17 -18.22 0.64 1.44
CA ASP A 17 -18.19 1.49 2.64
C ASP A 17 -17.56 0.74 3.81
N LYS A 18 -17.93 -0.52 4.02
CA LYS A 18 -17.30 -1.37 5.05
C LYS A 18 -15.81 -1.57 4.75
N TYR A 19 -15.43 -1.81 3.51
CA TYR A 19 -14.02 -1.94 3.11
C TYR A 19 -13.27 -0.64 3.37
N LYS A 20 -13.85 0.49 2.96
CA LYS A 20 -13.30 1.82 3.15
C LYS A 20 -13.13 2.18 4.63
N SER A 21 -14.11 1.85 5.48
CA SER A 21 -13.96 1.97 6.93
C SER A 21 -12.85 1.08 7.47
N ILE A 22 -12.82 -0.21 7.16
CA ILE A 22 -11.82 -1.15 7.72
C ILE A 22 -10.38 -0.75 7.35
N TYR A 23 -10.16 -0.29 6.11
CA TYR A 23 -8.82 -0.05 5.59
C TYR A 23 -8.34 1.40 5.70
N LEU A 24 -9.19 2.33 6.15
CA LEU A 24 -8.85 3.76 6.20
C LEU A 24 -9.16 4.40 7.56
N GLU A 25 -9.28 3.59 8.61
CA GLU A 25 -9.32 4.10 9.98
C GLU A 25 -8.04 4.92 10.28
N PRO A 26 -8.15 6.00 11.07
CA PRO A 26 -6.98 6.70 11.57
C PRO A 26 -6.07 5.70 12.30
N THR A 27 -4.77 5.76 12.00
CA THR A 27 -3.68 4.84 12.39
C THR A 27 -3.40 3.66 11.45
N HIS A 28 -4.23 3.39 10.44
CA HIS A 28 -3.95 2.29 9.51
C HIS A 28 -2.69 2.58 8.68
N PRO A 29 -1.73 1.63 8.59
CA PRO A 29 -0.54 1.80 7.75
C PRO A 29 -0.91 1.68 6.27
N VAL A 30 -0.36 2.61 5.48
CA VAL A 30 -0.61 2.71 4.05
C VAL A 30 0.70 2.96 3.31
N ALA A 31 0.78 2.51 2.07
CA ALA A 31 1.77 3.03 1.14
C ALA A 31 1.19 4.29 0.49
N PHE A 32 1.92 5.38 0.58
CA PHE A 32 1.54 6.68 0.03
C PHE A 32 2.45 7.04 -1.13
N LYS A 33 1.85 7.40 -2.27
CA LYS A 33 2.55 7.94 -3.42
C LYS A 33 2.87 9.41 -3.18
N LEU A 34 4.16 9.74 -3.08
CA LEU A 34 4.59 11.12 -2.94
C LEU A 34 4.20 11.92 -4.21
N PRO A 35 3.79 13.20 -4.04
CA PRO A 35 3.60 14.09 -5.17
C PRO A 35 4.94 14.24 -5.91
N LYS A 36 4.90 14.18 -7.24
CA LYS A 36 6.12 14.32 -8.05
C LYS A 36 6.73 15.70 -7.81
N VAL A 37 7.93 15.72 -7.27
CA VAL A 37 8.78 16.92 -7.29
C VAL A 37 9.47 16.93 -8.65
N ASP A 38 9.36 18.05 -9.37
CA ASP A 38 9.84 18.20 -10.74
C ASP A 38 11.23 17.54 -10.94
N HIS A 39 11.37 16.76 -12.03
CA HIS A 39 12.53 15.93 -12.43
C HIS A 39 12.63 14.47 -11.91
N SER A 40 11.75 13.99 -11.03
CA SER A 40 11.71 12.57 -10.67
C SER A 40 10.88 11.76 -11.70
N ILE A 41 11.51 10.79 -12.37
CA ILE A 41 10.89 9.96 -13.42
C ILE A 41 9.99 8.87 -12.80
N GLU A 42 10.26 8.48 -11.57
CA GLU A 42 9.63 7.36 -10.90
C GLU A 42 8.66 7.80 -9.81
N ASP A 43 7.56 7.08 -9.69
CA ASP A 43 6.60 7.27 -8.61
C ASP A 43 7.22 6.76 -7.30
N GLN A 44 7.57 7.67 -6.38
CA GLN A 44 8.09 7.30 -5.08
C GLN A 44 6.96 6.94 -4.12
N TRP A 45 7.09 5.79 -3.45
CA TRP A 45 6.12 5.28 -2.48
C TRP A 45 6.76 5.17 -1.11
N ILE A 46 6.09 5.69 -0.09
CA ILE A 46 6.56 5.67 1.30
C ILE A 46 5.55 4.99 2.23
N LEU A 47 6.03 4.48 3.36
CA LEU A 47 5.20 4.00 4.45
C LEU A 47 4.67 5.19 5.23
N ALA A 48 3.35 5.31 5.26
CA ALA A 48 2.64 6.39 5.93
C ALA A 48 1.51 5.82 6.79
N LYS A 49 0.88 6.68 7.57
CA LYS A 49 -0.33 6.37 8.33
C LYS A 49 -1.41 7.39 8.00
N ILE A 50 -2.66 6.94 7.88
CA ILE A 50 -3.78 7.87 7.81
C ILE A 50 -3.98 8.48 9.19
N ILE A 51 -3.98 9.80 9.29
CA ILE A 51 -4.21 10.52 10.55
C ILE A 51 -5.58 11.17 10.61
N GLN A 52 -6.21 11.42 9.46
CA GLN A 52 -7.52 12.05 9.39
C GLN A 52 -8.24 11.75 8.06
N SER A 53 -9.52 11.40 8.09
CA SER A 53 -10.41 11.54 6.92
C SER A 53 -10.94 12.98 6.91
N ILE A 54 -10.63 13.74 5.86
CA ILE A 54 -11.05 15.14 5.71
C ILE A 54 -12.46 15.20 5.13
N ASN A 55 -12.70 14.44 4.07
CA ASN A 55 -13.98 14.39 3.40
C ASN A 55 -14.19 13.00 2.81
N SER A 56 -15.09 12.24 3.43
CA SER A 56 -15.40 10.88 3.02
C SER A 56 -16.13 10.82 1.67
N ASP A 57 -16.92 11.83 1.30
CA ASP A 57 -17.66 11.86 0.04
C ASP A 57 -16.74 11.99 -1.18
N ILE A 58 -15.67 12.79 -1.06
CA ILE A 58 -14.67 12.97 -2.13
C ILE A 58 -13.36 12.21 -1.89
N ASN A 59 -13.33 11.28 -0.94
CA ASN A 59 -12.18 10.42 -0.64
C ASN A 59 -10.89 11.21 -0.31
N GLN A 60 -10.98 12.28 0.50
CA GLN A 60 -9.84 13.10 0.88
C GLN A 60 -9.33 12.75 2.28
N TYR A 61 -8.02 12.52 2.39
CA TYR A 61 -7.35 12.05 3.60
C TYR A 61 -6.12 12.89 3.94
N LYS A 62 -5.75 12.93 5.22
CA LYS A 62 -4.41 13.32 5.67
C LYS A 62 -3.60 12.08 5.98
N VAL A 63 -2.42 12.01 5.39
CA VAL A 63 -1.43 10.97 5.63
C VAL A 63 -0.20 11.60 6.27
N GLN A 64 0.42 10.88 7.18
CA GLN A 64 1.66 11.27 7.84
C GLN A 64 2.73 10.23 7.56
N ASP A 65 3.94 10.69 7.20
CA ASP A 65 5.13 9.84 7.15
C ASP A 65 5.35 9.14 8.50
N VAL A 66 5.83 7.90 8.46
CA VAL A 66 6.27 7.20 9.66
C VAL A 66 7.67 7.60 10.07
N GLU A 67 8.50 8.12 9.16
CA GLU A 67 9.79 8.71 9.53
C GLU A 67 9.58 10.03 10.29
N PRO A 68 10.33 10.26 11.38
CA PRO A 68 10.31 11.54 12.06
C PRO A 68 10.86 12.64 11.15
N SER A 69 10.41 13.87 11.38
CA SER A 69 11.03 15.04 10.75
C SER A 69 12.48 15.22 11.21
N GLU A 70 13.28 16.00 10.47
CA GLU A 70 14.70 16.25 10.80
C GLU A 70 14.95 16.77 12.23
N ASP A 71 13.98 17.49 12.80
CA ASP A 71 14.02 18.01 14.18
C ASP A 71 13.61 16.96 15.25
N GLY A 72 13.34 15.71 14.86
CA GLY A 72 12.85 14.65 15.75
C GLY A 72 11.36 14.73 16.09
N GLY A 73 10.64 15.67 15.48
CA GLY A 73 9.19 15.82 15.57
C GLY A 73 8.42 14.75 14.76
N PRO A 74 7.07 14.82 14.76
CA PRO A 74 6.26 13.94 13.93
C PRO A 74 6.63 14.05 12.45
N GLY A 75 6.44 12.97 11.69
CA GLY A 75 6.71 12.94 10.26
C GLY A 75 5.90 13.95 9.47
N GLN A 76 6.33 14.18 8.23
CA GLN A 76 5.68 15.13 7.33
C GLN A 76 4.24 14.69 7.03
N VAL A 77 3.32 15.67 6.92
CA VAL A 77 1.89 15.45 6.67
C VAL A 77 1.51 15.97 5.29
N TRP A 78 0.77 15.16 4.54
CA TRP A 78 0.18 15.55 3.25
C TRP A 78 -1.34 15.38 3.24
N GLN A 79 -2.01 16.22 2.45
CA GLN A 79 -3.40 16.00 2.06
C GLN A 79 -3.41 15.30 0.71
N THR A 80 -4.17 14.22 0.59
CA THR A 80 -4.21 13.41 -0.63
C THR A 80 -5.59 12.80 -0.85
N ASP A 81 -5.82 12.28 -2.06
CA ASP A 81 -6.95 11.45 -2.41
C ASP A 81 -6.61 9.95 -2.32
N LEU A 82 -7.64 9.12 -2.39
CA LEU A 82 -7.52 7.67 -2.30
C LEU A 82 -6.69 7.03 -3.43
N LYS A 83 -6.55 7.67 -4.61
CA LYS A 83 -5.75 7.10 -5.72
C LYS A 83 -4.25 7.05 -5.42
N SER A 84 -3.80 7.86 -4.47
CA SER A 84 -2.40 7.94 -4.06
C SER A 84 -2.12 7.11 -2.80
N ILE A 85 -3.10 6.34 -2.32
CA ILE A 85 -3.02 5.53 -1.10
C ILE A 85 -3.28 4.06 -1.47
N ILE A 86 -2.40 3.17 -1.01
CA ILE A 86 -2.63 1.73 -1.02
C ILE A 86 -2.61 1.24 0.43
N ALA A 87 -3.73 0.72 0.91
CA ALA A 87 -3.82 0.17 2.26
C ALA A 87 -2.96 -1.09 2.39
N LEU A 88 -2.13 -1.16 3.42
CA LEU A 88 -1.39 -2.39 3.72
C LEU A 88 -2.36 -3.47 4.21
N PRO A 89 -2.11 -4.75 3.87
CA PRO A 89 -2.95 -5.85 4.32
C PRO A 89 -2.82 -6.04 5.83
N VAL A 90 -3.96 -5.99 6.55
CA VAL A 90 -4.03 -6.26 8.01
C VAL A 90 -3.71 -7.72 8.33
N HIS A 91 -4.00 -8.62 7.39
CA HIS A 91 -3.81 -10.06 7.58
C HIS A 91 -3.11 -10.68 6.37
N SER A 92 -1.93 -11.24 6.65
CA SER A 92 -0.93 -11.87 5.78
C SER A 92 -1.43 -13.11 5.05
N LYS A 93 -2.52 -13.02 4.29
CA LYS A 93 -2.79 -14.04 3.28
C LYS A 93 -1.79 -13.82 2.14
N SER A 94 -0.88 -14.77 1.95
CA SER A 94 0.09 -14.75 0.85
C SER A 94 -0.66 -14.76 -0.49
N THR A 95 -0.83 -13.59 -1.10
CA THR A 95 -1.63 -13.42 -2.32
C THR A 95 -0.78 -13.47 -3.59
N PHE A 96 0.52 -13.15 -3.50
CA PHE A 96 1.38 -12.99 -4.67
C PHE A 96 2.17 -14.27 -4.95
N LYS A 97 2.22 -14.68 -6.21
CA LYS A 97 2.97 -15.87 -6.65
C LYS A 97 4.36 -15.48 -7.13
N SER A 98 5.26 -16.46 -7.27
CA SER A 98 6.52 -16.26 -8.00
C SER A 98 6.29 -15.59 -9.36
N SER A 99 7.24 -14.74 -9.75
CA SER A 99 7.23 -13.90 -10.95
C SER A 99 6.18 -12.79 -10.98
N THR A 100 5.45 -12.54 -9.88
CA THR A 100 4.55 -11.38 -9.78
C THR A 100 5.35 -10.11 -9.51
N LEU A 101 5.05 -9.02 -10.22
CA LEU A 101 5.62 -7.70 -9.96
C LEU A 101 4.82 -7.00 -8.86
N VAL A 102 5.52 -6.49 -7.85
CA VAL A 102 4.96 -5.92 -6.61
C VAL A 102 5.72 -4.66 -6.19
N LEU A 103 5.17 -3.92 -5.24
CA LEU A 103 5.94 -2.97 -4.43
C LEU A 103 6.29 -3.63 -3.11
N GLY A 104 7.58 -3.67 -2.77
CA GLY A 104 8.08 -4.18 -1.50
C GLY A 104 8.76 -3.07 -0.70
N LEU A 105 8.53 -3.03 0.61
CA LEU A 105 9.30 -2.17 1.51
C LEU A 105 10.76 -2.65 1.52
N TYR A 106 11.69 -1.77 1.19
CA TYR A 106 13.11 -2.12 1.22
C TYR A 106 13.60 -2.21 2.68
N PRO A 107 14.39 -3.23 3.04
CA PRO A 107 14.88 -3.42 4.41
C PRO A 107 15.54 -2.16 4.98
N ASP A 108 15.32 -1.89 6.27
CA ASP A 108 15.87 -0.75 6.99
C ASP A 108 15.48 0.63 6.43
N THR A 109 14.44 0.70 5.61
CA THR A 109 13.87 1.96 5.08
C THR A 109 12.36 2.01 5.28
N THR A 110 11.79 3.17 4.99
CA THR A 110 10.34 3.42 4.94
C THR A 110 9.84 3.59 3.51
N SER A 111 10.63 3.18 2.51
CA SER A 111 10.31 3.36 1.09
C SER A 111 9.98 2.04 0.41
N PHE A 112 8.99 2.08 -0.47
CA PHE A 112 8.58 0.94 -1.30
C PHE A 112 9.16 1.07 -2.69
N TYR A 113 9.73 -0.03 -3.17
CA TYR A 113 10.35 -0.10 -4.49
C TYR A 113 9.77 -1.25 -5.30
N ARG A 114 9.89 -1.14 -6.62
CA ARG A 114 9.47 -2.21 -7.54
C ARG A 114 10.34 -3.44 -7.34
N ALA A 115 9.68 -4.58 -7.23
CA ALA A 115 10.35 -5.86 -7.08
C ALA A 115 9.57 -6.98 -7.73
N THR A 116 10.29 -8.03 -8.13
CA THR A 116 9.69 -9.29 -8.59
C THR A 116 9.69 -10.31 -7.46
N VAL A 117 8.56 -10.97 -7.21
CA VAL A 117 8.49 -12.09 -6.28
C VAL A 117 9.29 -13.28 -6.82
N ILE A 118 10.31 -13.70 -6.09
CA ILE A 118 11.09 -14.89 -6.43
C ILE A 118 10.51 -16.11 -5.72
N GLN A 119 10.25 -15.98 -4.42
CA GLN A 119 9.64 -17.04 -3.61
C GLN A 119 8.56 -16.46 -2.70
N PRO A 120 7.31 -16.95 -2.76
CA PRO A 120 6.29 -16.57 -1.79
C PRO A 120 6.46 -17.31 -0.46
N PRO A 121 5.82 -16.81 0.63
CA PRO A 121 5.64 -17.55 1.87
C PRO A 121 5.05 -18.93 1.60
N ASP A 122 5.56 -19.92 2.31
CA ASP A 122 5.25 -21.33 2.13
C ASP A 122 5.18 -22.00 3.50
N THR A 123 3.97 -22.42 3.85
CA THR A 123 3.68 -23.06 5.13
C THR A 123 4.32 -24.44 5.26
N VAL A 124 4.49 -25.16 4.15
CA VAL A 124 5.10 -26.51 4.14
C VAL A 124 6.60 -26.40 4.37
N ALA A 125 7.24 -25.39 3.79
CA ALA A 125 8.65 -25.11 3.97
C ALA A 125 8.97 -24.23 5.20
N ASN A 126 7.97 -23.93 6.05
CA ASN A 126 8.07 -23.04 7.22
C ASN A 126 8.67 -21.65 6.89
N ARG A 127 8.37 -21.12 5.70
CA ARG A 127 8.77 -19.79 5.26
C ARG A 127 7.61 -18.83 5.42
N THR A 128 7.79 -17.79 6.23
CA THR A 128 6.75 -16.81 6.53
C THR A 128 6.87 -15.51 5.73
N THR A 129 7.94 -15.35 4.94
CA THR A 129 8.31 -14.12 4.24
C THR A 129 8.43 -14.34 2.73
N TYR A 130 8.35 -13.25 1.97
CA TYR A 130 8.66 -13.23 0.54
C TYR A 130 10.16 -13.06 0.32
N LEU A 131 10.70 -13.76 -0.67
CA LEU A 131 11.97 -13.39 -1.30
C LEU A 131 11.66 -12.54 -2.53
N LEU A 132 12.06 -11.28 -2.50
CA LEU A 132 11.89 -10.32 -3.58
C LEU A 132 13.21 -10.05 -4.29
N ARG A 133 13.14 -9.73 -5.59
CA ARG A 133 14.24 -9.18 -6.37
C ARG A 133 13.91 -7.75 -6.76
N PHE A 134 14.57 -6.77 -6.15
CA PHE A 134 14.44 -5.35 -6.47
C PHE A 134 15.10 -5.02 -7.82
N GLU A 135 14.55 -4.05 -8.56
CA GLU A 135 14.99 -3.74 -9.93
C GLU A 135 16.30 -2.93 -9.97
N ASP A 136 16.56 -2.07 -8.99
CA ASP A 136 17.62 -1.04 -9.00
C ASP A 136 18.80 -1.31 -8.04
N ASP A 137 19.03 -2.55 -7.63
CA ASP A 137 20.04 -2.88 -6.61
C ASP A 137 21.04 -3.96 -7.08
N ASP A 138 22.34 -3.77 -6.78
CA ASP A 138 23.44 -4.73 -7.04
C ASP A 138 23.33 -5.99 -6.18
N ALA A 139 22.72 -5.89 -5.00
CA ALA A 139 22.30 -6.98 -4.12
C ALA A 139 20.75 -7.08 -4.09
N PRO A 140 20.13 -7.50 -5.21
CA PRO A 140 18.70 -7.28 -5.43
C PRO A 140 17.79 -8.18 -4.60
N PHE A 141 18.32 -9.26 -4.01
CA PHE A 141 17.52 -10.26 -3.33
C PHE A 141 17.36 -9.94 -1.85
N GLN A 142 16.12 -9.68 -1.44
CA GLN A 142 15.79 -9.32 -0.07
C GLN A 142 14.56 -10.06 0.43
N THR A 143 14.56 -10.33 1.74
CA THR A 143 13.43 -10.99 2.41
C THR A 143 12.51 -9.94 3.02
N VAL A 144 11.22 -9.97 2.66
CA VAL A 144 10.23 -8.96 3.08
C VAL A 144 8.99 -9.63 3.69
N SER A 145 8.48 -9.08 4.79
CA SER A 145 7.26 -9.58 5.45
C SER A 145 6.04 -9.38 4.56
N PRO A 146 5.06 -10.30 4.56
CA PRO A 146 3.86 -10.20 3.71
C PRO A 146 3.03 -8.93 3.91
N GLU A 147 3.09 -8.33 5.09
CA GLU A 147 2.40 -7.07 5.42
C GLU A 147 2.97 -5.86 4.67
N TYR A 148 4.22 -5.95 4.20
CA TYR A 148 4.95 -4.90 3.49
C TYR A 148 5.13 -5.18 1.99
N VAL A 149 4.38 -6.15 1.46
CA VAL A 149 4.32 -6.44 0.03
C VAL A 149 2.93 -6.10 -0.47
N ILE A 150 2.84 -5.17 -1.42
CA ILE A 150 1.57 -4.68 -1.96
C ILE A 150 1.55 -4.78 -3.49
N SER A 151 0.34 -4.78 -4.04
CA SER A 151 0.13 -4.76 -5.49
C SER A 151 0.68 -3.46 -6.08
N LEU A 152 1.20 -3.53 -7.29
CA LEU A 152 1.47 -2.33 -8.05
C LEU A 152 0.15 -1.59 -8.34
N PRO A 153 0.13 -0.26 -8.23
CA PRO A 153 -0.98 0.52 -8.75
C PRO A 153 -0.96 0.35 -10.26
N ASN A 154 -2.10 -0.07 -10.81
CA ASN A 154 -2.27 -0.12 -12.26
C ASN A 154 -2.01 1.29 -12.79
N SER A 155 -0.93 1.50 -13.54
CA SER A 155 -0.78 2.68 -14.38
C SER A 155 -1.82 2.57 -15.49
N THR A 156 -3.10 2.79 -15.18
CA THR A 156 -4.13 2.99 -16.19
C THR A 156 -3.81 4.32 -16.86
N ASN A 157 -3.12 4.20 -18.00
CA ASN A 157 -3.01 5.22 -19.03
C ASN A 157 -4.40 5.54 -19.58
#